data_AF-A0A7Y0QGM4-F1
#
_entry.id   AF-A0A7Y0QGM4-F1
#
_cell.length_a   1.000
_cell.length_b   1.000
_cell.length_c   1.000
_cell.angle_alpha   90.00
_cell.angle_beta   90.00
_cell.angle_gamma   90.00
#
_symmetry.space_group_name_H-M   'P 1'
#
loop_
_entity.id
_entity.type
_entity.pdbx_description
1 polymer ?
#
loop_
_entity_poly.entity_id
_entity_poly.type
_entity_poly.pdbx_seq_one_letter_code
_entity_poly.pdbx_strand_id
1 'polypeptide(L)'
;MVNSQPSFPPEPIMWSAYTREEQRHLLEGLDVWVRWLVDHYRLDRRYVPECWTKHWELIEELSALQLAWEGAYATTSHDDAPLAWHERFAVARTRLAEWVARTGCRAGDHRP
;
A
#
# COMPACT_ATOMS: atom_id res chain seq x y z
N MET A 1 13.51 4.85 7.63
CA MET A 1 13.29 5.93 6.66
C MET A 1 12.76 7.13 7.41
N VAL A 2 13.24 8.32 7.08
CA VAL A 2 12.59 9.56 7.52
C VAL A 2 11.72 9.99 6.35
N ASN A 3 10.40 9.87 6.49
CA ASN A 3 9.48 10.32 5.45
C ASN A 3 9.42 11.85 5.52
N SER A 4 9.69 12.52 4.40
CA SER A 4 9.49 13.96 4.30
C SER A 4 7.99 14.26 4.31
N GLN A 5 7.57 15.26 5.08
CA GLN A 5 6.18 15.67 5.12
C GLN A 5 5.79 16.31 3.78
N PRO A 6 4.74 15.81 3.09
CA PRO A 6 4.31 16.39 1.82
C PRO A 6 3.66 17.76 2.02
N SER A 7 3.73 18.62 1.01
CA SER A 7 3.05 19.92 1.04
C SER A 7 1.60 19.85 0.54
N PHE A 8 1.36 18.99 -0.44
CA PHE A 8 0.06 18.78 -1.07
C PHE A 8 -0.24 17.28 -1.19
N PRO A 9 -1.52 16.90 -1.32
CA PRO A 9 -1.88 15.51 -1.61
C PRO A 9 -1.23 15.02 -2.91
N PRO A 10 -0.84 13.74 -2.99
CA PRO A 10 -0.26 13.18 -4.19
C PRO A 10 -1.31 12.98 -5.29
N GLU A 11 -0.84 12.83 -6.52
CA GLU A 11 -1.71 12.52 -7.66
C GLU A 11 -2.22 11.07 -7.60
N PRO A 12 -3.51 10.83 -7.91
CA PRO A 12 -4.03 9.47 -8.02
C PRO A 12 -3.29 8.65 -9.08
N ILE A 13 -2.90 7.42 -8.72
CA ILE A 13 -2.27 6.48 -9.64
C ILE A 13 -3.36 5.63 -10.32
N MET A 14 -3.39 5.63 -11.66
CA MET A 14 -4.16 4.66 -12.44
C MET A 14 -3.18 3.64 -13.04
N TRP A 15 -2.97 2.51 -12.38
CA TRP A 15 -1.94 1.54 -12.78
C TRP A 15 -2.08 1.06 -14.22
N SER A 16 -3.31 0.89 -14.72
CA SER A 16 -3.59 0.49 -16.10
C SER A 16 -3.19 1.51 -17.17
N ALA A 17 -2.89 2.76 -16.78
CA ALA A 17 -2.44 3.80 -17.69
C ALA A 17 -0.92 3.73 -17.96
N TYR A 18 -0.17 2.96 -17.17
CA TYR A 18 1.29 2.86 -17.26
C TYR A 18 1.74 1.61 -18.02
N THR A 19 2.88 1.73 -18.70
CA THR A 19 3.60 0.59 -19.29
C THR A 19 4.16 -0.32 -18.20
N ARG A 20 4.49 -1.56 -18.54
CA ARG A 20 5.12 -2.51 -17.60
C ARG A 20 6.44 -2.01 -17.00
N GLU A 21 7.19 -1.19 -17.73
CA GLU A 21 8.43 -0.58 -17.26
C GLU A 21 8.13 0.45 -16.17
N GLU A 22 7.21 1.38 -16.45
CA GLU A 22 6.78 2.41 -15.50
C GLU A 22 6.14 1.80 -14.26
N GLN A 23 5.30 0.77 -14.43
CA GLN A 23 4.71 0.02 -13.32
C GLN A 23 5.80 -0.57 -12.42
N ARG A 24 6.88 -1.11 -12.98
CA ARG A 24 7.99 -1.66 -12.17
C ARG A 24 8.65 -0.56 -11.33
N HIS A 25 8.87 0.61 -11.91
CA HIS A 25 9.46 1.73 -11.19
C HIS A 25 8.55 2.23 -10.06
N LEU A 26 7.25 2.37 -10.32
CA LEU A 26 6.27 2.71 -9.30
C LEU A 26 6.21 1.66 -8.18
N LEU A 27 6.33 0.38 -8.53
CA LEU A 27 6.38 -0.72 -7.57
C LEU A 27 7.60 -0.67 -6.65
N GLU A 28 8.76 -0.20 -7.11
CA GLU A 28 9.95 -0.02 -6.27
C GLU A 28 9.70 1.02 -5.17
N GLY A 29 9.09 2.16 -5.53
CA GLY A 29 8.70 3.20 -4.57
C GLY A 29 7.64 2.69 -3.58
N LEU A 30 6.65 1.96 -4.08
CA LEU A 30 5.61 1.36 -3.24
C LEU A 30 6.20 0.31 -2.28
N ASP A 31 7.16 -0.53 -2.71
CA ASP A 31 7.79 -1.55 -1.86
C ASP A 31 8.52 -0.94 -0.66
N VAL A 32 9.20 0.18 -0.86
CA VAL A 32 9.84 0.95 0.21
C VAL A 32 8.80 1.38 1.25
N TRP A 33 7.67 1.94 0.82
CA TRP A 33 6.59 2.36 1.72
C TRP A 33 5.87 1.17 2.39
N VAL A 34 5.61 0.09 1.66
CA VAL A 34 4.97 -1.12 2.19
C VAL A 34 5.83 -1.76 3.27
N ARG A 35 7.16 -1.82 3.10
CA ARG A 35 8.08 -2.30 4.15
C ARG A 35 8.00 -1.45 5.41
N TRP A 36 7.92 -0.12 5.26
CA TRP A 36 7.69 0.77 6.40
C TRP A 36 6.34 0.49 7.06
N LEU A 37 5.25 0.34 6.29
CA LEU A 37 3.91 0.05 6.81
C LEU A 37 3.90 -1.26 7.61
N VAL A 38 4.52 -2.31 7.06
CA VAL A 38 4.60 -3.63 7.69
C VAL A 38 5.37 -3.58 9.01
N ASP A 39 6.54 -2.92 9.05
CA ASP A 39 7.34 -2.80 10.28
C ASP A 39 6.64 -1.90 11.32
N HIS A 40 6.09 -0.76 10.87
CA HIS A 40 5.48 0.25 11.75
C HIS A 40 4.20 -0.25 12.41
N TYR A 41 3.32 -0.92 11.65
CA TYR A 41 2.06 -1.47 12.17
C TYR A 41 2.14 -2.95 12.53
N ARG A 42 3.35 -3.54 12.52
CA ARG A 42 3.61 -4.95 12.85
C ARG A 42 2.69 -5.91 12.09
N LEU A 43 2.50 -5.66 10.79
CA LEU A 43 1.70 -6.53 9.93
C LEU A 43 2.45 -7.84 9.67
N ASP A 44 1.72 -8.95 9.64
CA ASP A 44 2.27 -10.25 9.25
C ASP A 44 1.84 -10.63 7.83
N ARG A 45 2.28 -11.82 7.40
CA ARG A 45 2.00 -12.37 6.08
C ARG A 45 0.50 -12.61 5.79
N ARG A 46 -0.38 -12.54 6.80
CA ARG A 46 -1.83 -12.63 6.58
C ARG A 46 -2.38 -11.37 5.93
N TYR A 47 -1.71 -10.23 6.11
CA TYR A 47 -2.10 -8.96 5.52
C TYR A 47 -1.25 -8.61 4.30
N VAL A 48 0.07 -8.80 4.40
CA VAL A 48 1.02 -8.46 3.32
C VAL A 48 2.02 -9.61 3.16
N PRO A 49 1.79 -10.55 2.21
CA PRO A 49 2.71 -11.65 1.94
C PRO A 49 3.94 -11.15 1.16
N GLU A 50 5.04 -11.88 1.19
CA GLU A 50 6.28 -11.52 0.46
C GLU A 50 6.08 -11.40 -1.06
N CYS A 51 5.04 -12.05 -1.59
CA CYS A 51 4.68 -12.03 -2.99
C CYS A 51 3.61 -10.99 -3.36
N TRP A 52 3.31 -10.03 -2.48
CA TRP A 52 2.26 -9.03 -2.72
C TRP A 52 2.40 -8.31 -4.08
N THR A 53 3.63 -8.09 -4.56
CA THR A 53 3.95 -7.49 -5.86
C THR A 53 3.50 -8.31 -7.07
N LYS A 54 3.03 -9.55 -6.86
CA LYS A 54 2.49 -10.43 -7.91
C LYS A 54 0.96 -10.43 -7.96
N HIS A 55 0.30 -9.71 -7.04
CA HIS A 55 -1.15 -9.72 -6.89
C HIS A 55 -1.70 -8.33 -7.15
N TRP A 56 -2.43 -8.18 -8.26
CA TRP A 56 -2.94 -6.89 -8.71
C TRP A 56 -3.82 -6.20 -7.66
N GLU A 57 -4.68 -6.96 -6.99
CA GLU A 57 -5.58 -6.45 -5.96
C GLU A 57 -4.82 -5.89 -4.74
N LEU A 58 -3.67 -6.48 -4.40
CA LEU A 58 -2.80 -5.97 -3.34
C LEU A 58 -2.04 -4.73 -3.80
N ILE A 59 -1.56 -4.68 -5.03
CA ILE A 59 -0.90 -3.50 -5.60
C ILE A 59 -1.85 -2.29 -5.57
N GLU A 60 -3.07 -2.46 -6.06
CA GLU A 60 -4.10 -1.42 -6.09
C GLU A 60 -4.42 -0.92 -4.66
N GLU A 61 -4.78 -1.82 -3.75
CA GLU A 61 -5.16 -1.45 -2.37
C GLU A 61 -4.00 -0.80 -1.60
N LEU A 62 -2.77 -1.33 -1.72
CA LEU A 62 -1.60 -0.78 -1.04
C LEU A 62 -1.19 0.59 -1.60
N SER A 63 -1.26 0.77 -2.93
CA SER A 63 -0.98 2.07 -3.55
C SER A 63 -2.00 3.13 -3.13
N ALA A 64 -3.29 2.78 -3.05
CA ALA A 64 -4.33 3.69 -2.57
C ALA A 64 -4.09 4.06 -1.09
N LEU A 65 -3.68 3.10 -0.25
CA LEU A 65 -3.32 3.38 1.14
C LEU A 65 -2.12 4.31 1.27
N GLN A 66 -1.10 4.14 0.42
CA GLN A 66 0.05 5.04 0.38
C GLN A 66 -0.37 6.47 0.03
N LEU A 67 -1.11 6.64 -1.07
CA LEU A 67 -1.56 7.96 -1.51
C LEU A 67 -2.45 8.63 -0.46
N ALA A 68 -3.33 7.87 0.20
CA ALA A 68 -4.15 8.37 1.29
C ALA A 68 -3.32 8.75 2.52
N TRP A 69 -2.24 8.02 2.81
CA TRP A 69 -1.32 8.33 3.92
C TRP A 69 -0.58 9.64 3.64
N GLU A 70 0.03 9.76 2.46
CA GLU A 70 0.71 10.98 2.04
C GLU A 70 -0.25 12.19 2.03
N GLY A 71 -1.46 12.01 1.50
CA GLY A 71 -2.50 13.04 1.56
C GLY A 71 -2.85 13.42 3.00
N ALA A 72 -3.07 12.46 3.89
CA ALA A 72 -3.44 12.73 5.29
C ALA A 72 -2.36 13.51 6.07
N TYR A 73 -1.09 13.33 5.73
CA TYR A 73 0.03 14.02 6.38
C TYR A 73 0.54 15.24 5.59
N ALA A 74 -0.15 15.67 4.53
CA ALA A 74 0.21 16.89 3.83
C ALA A 74 0.02 18.14 4.70
N THR A 75 0.89 19.15 4.57
CA THR A 75 0.77 20.42 5.35
C THR A 75 -0.52 21.18 5.07
N THR A 76 -1.17 20.91 3.94
CA THR A 76 -2.43 21.51 3.53
C THR A 76 -3.67 20.73 3.97
N SER A 77 -3.48 19.57 4.63
CA SER A 77 -4.58 18.73 5.07
C SER A 77 -5.20 19.20 6.38
N HIS A 78 -6.43 18.75 6.61
CA HIS A 78 -7.13 18.94 7.88
C HIS A 78 -6.38 18.22 9.02
N ASP A 79 -6.51 18.78 10.22
CA ASP A 79 -5.87 18.28 11.44
C ASP A 79 -6.34 16.87 11.83
N ASP A 80 -7.57 16.50 11.47
CA ASP A 80 -8.16 15.19 11.69
C ASP A 80 -7.83 14.15 10.59
N ALA A 81 -7.21 14.56 9.48
CA ALA A 81 -6.96 13.68 8.35
C ALA A 81 -6.11 12.44 8.70
N PRO A 82 -5.06 12.54 9.56
CA PRO A 82 -4.35 11.37 10.05
C PRO A 82 -5.23 10.39 10.82
N LEU A 83 -6.16 10.87 11.65
CA LEU A 83 -7.09 10.01 12.39
C LEU A 83 -8.02 9.28 11.41
N ALA A 84 -8.60 10.04 10.46
CA ALA A 84 -9.47 9.48 9.44
C ALA A 84 -8.75 8.47 8.52
N TRP A 85 -7.43 8.62 8.31
CA TRP A 85 -6.63 7.61 7.61
C TRP A 85 -6.54 6.29 8.40
N HIS A 86 -6.33 6.34 9.72
CA HIS A 86 -6.25 5.14 10.55
C HIS A 86 -7.57 4.37 10.57
N GLU A 87 -8.70 5.07 10.60
CA GLU A 87 -10.03 4.46 10.51
C GLU A 87 -10.21 3.71 9.19
N ARG A 88 -9.81 4.32 8.06
CA ARG A 88 -9.85 3.68 6.74
C ARG A 88 -8.86 2.52 6.63
N PHE A 89 -7.68 2.64 7.23
CA PHE A 89 -6.69 1.57 7.29
C PHE A 89 -7.20 0.35 8.04
N ALA A 90 -7.96 0.53 9.13
CA ALA A 90 -8.58 -0.58 9.84
C ALA A 90 -9.53 -1.39 8.93
N VAL A 91 -10.34 -0.72 8.10
CA VAL A 91 -11.22 -1.40 7.12
C VAL A 91 -10.40 -2.05 6.00
N ALA A 92 -9.35 -1.38 5.51
CA ALA A 92 -8.48 -1.91 4.46
C ALA A 92 -7.75 -3.18 4.89
N ARG A 93 -7.33 -3.28 6.16
CA ARG A 93 -6.69 -4.50 6.69
C ARG A 93 -7.57 -5.73 6.55
N THR A 94 -8.89 -5.61 6.71
CA THR A 94 -9.82 -6.73 6.46
C THR A 94 -9.79 -7.16 5.00
N ARG A 95 -9.86 -6.20 4.06
CA ARG A 95 -9.78 -6.50 2.61
C ARG A 95 -8.45 -7.13 2.22
N LEU A 96 -7.33 -6.61 2.74
CA LEU A 96 -6.00 -7.19 2.53
C LEU A 96 -5.97 -8.66 2.96
N ALA A 97 -6.49 -8.99 4.15
CA ALA A 97 -6.55 -10.36 4.62
C ALA A 97 -7.43 -11.26 3.73
N GLU A 98 -8.55 -10.75 3.21
CA GLU A 98 -9.41 -11.46 2.26
C GLU A 98 -8.74 -11.69 0.89
N TRP A 99 -7.97 -10.72 0.39
CA TRP A 99 -7.18 -10.89 -0.84
C TRP A 99 -6.13 -11.98 -0.65
N VAL A 100 -5.36 -11.92 0.44
CA VAL A 100 -4.32 -12.91 0.76
C VAL A 100 -4.90 -14.32 0.95
N ALA A 101 -6.04 -14.43 1.62
CA ALA A 101 -6.72 -15.71 1.79
C ALA A 101 -7.16 -16.33 0.45
N ARG A 102 -7.56 -15.50 -0.53
CA ARG A 102 -7.96 -15.95 -1.87
C ARG A 102 -6.77 -16.30 -2.76
N THR A 103 -5.65 -15.60 -2.64
CA THR A 103 -4.49 -15.84 -3.52
C THR A 103 -3.81 -17.18 -3.21
N GLY A 104 -4.01 -17.74 -2.01
CA GLY A 104 -3.53 -19.08 -1.65
C GLY A 104 -1.99 -19.21 -1.60
N CYS A 105 -1.26 -18.09 -1.67
CA CYS A 105 0.19 -18.09 -1.73
C CYS A 105 0.80 -18.58 -0.42
N ARG A 106 1.26 -19.84 -0.43
CA ARG A 106 2.05 -20.43 0.66
C ARG A 106 3.52 -20.11 0.44
N ALA A 107 4.23 -19.84 1.53
CA ALA A 107 5.68 -19.67 1.50
C ALA A 107 6.31 -20.96 0.93
N GLY A 108 6.91 -20.85 -0.26
CA GLY A 108 7.55 -21.95 -0.98
C GLY A 108 6.84 -22.45 -2.24
N ASP A 109 5.60 -22.03 -2.53
CA ASP A 109 4.80 -22.62 -3.61
C ASP A 109 4.18 -21.58 -4.56
N HIS A 110 4.97 -20.57 -4.93
CA HIS A 110 4.54 -19.61 -5.95
C HIS A 110 4.72 -20.24 -7.33
N ARG A 111 3.65 -20.85 -7.84
CA ARG A 111 3.58 -21.21 -9.26
C ARG A 111 3.42 -19.92 -10.09
N PRO A 112 4.20 -19.74 -11.17
CA PRO A 112 4.07 -18.59 -12.07
C PRO A 112 2.68 -18.45 -12.68
#